data_AF-D1PWY9-F1
#
_entry.id   AF-D1PWY9-F1
#
_cell.length_a   1.000
_cell.length_b   1.000
_cell.length_c   1.000
_cell.angle_alpha   90.00
_cell.angle_beta   90.00
_cell.angle_gamma   90.00
#
_symmetry.space_group_name_H-M   'P 1'
#
loop_
_entity.id
_entity.type
_entity.pdbx_description
1 polymer ?
#
loop_
_entity_poly.entity_id
_entity_poly.type
_entity_poly.pdbx_seq_one_letter_code
_entity_poly.pdbx_strand_id
1 'polypeptide(L)'
;MATDFSPALIASVFENCPDAIHVFDHFHVVKLMNDHLDDIRRKVYAMEKDINKRKVLKGTRYLLLSNGEDIFDSQHKTRLDNALAMN
;
A
#
# COMPACT_ATOMS: atom_id res chain seq x y z
N MET A 1 -12.11 -18.71 -9.39
CA MET A 1 -11.21 -19.21 -8.31
C MET A 1 -10.42 -18.02 -7.78
N ALA A 2 -10.35 -17.84 -6.46
CA ALA A 2 -9.53 -16.79 -5.85
C ALA A 2 -8.16 -17.38 -5.50
N THR A 3 -7.07 -16.82 -6.03
CA THR A 3 -5.72 -17.26 -5.71
C THR A 3 -4.82 -16.09 -5.36
N ASP A 4 -3.66 -16.41 -4.78
CA ASP A 4 -2.54 -15.49 -4.70
C ASP A 4 -1.92 -15.23 -6.10
N PHE A 5 -0.87 -14.42 -6.11
CA PHE A 5 -0.12 -14.06 -7.32
C PHE A 5 0.99 -15.07 -7.70
N SER A 6 0.94 -16.31 -7.20
CA SER A 6 1.94 -17.33 -7.53
C SER A 6 1.90 -17.66 -9.02
N PRO A 7 3.03 -17.54 -9.74
CA PRO A 7 3.09 -17.88 -11.16
C PRO A 7 2.66 -19.32 -11.46
N ALA A 8 2.93 -20.25 -10.54
CA ALA A 8 2.54 -21.65 -10.67
C ALA A 8 1.02 -21.84 -10.58
N LEU A 9 0.34 -21.09 -9.71
CA LEU A 9 -1.12 -21.13 -9.59
C LEU A 9 -1.80 -20.45 -10.78
N ILE A 10 -1.24 -19.33 -11.24
CA ILE A 10 -1.69 -18.66 -12.46
C ILE A 10 -1.58 -19.63 -13.65
N ALA A 11 -0.41 -20.21 -13.88
CA ALA A 11 -0.20 -21.16 -14.98
C ALA A 11 -1.17 -22.35 -14.90
N SER A 12 -1.33 -22.96 -13.72
CA SER A 12 -2.23 -24.11 -13.52
C SER A 12 -3.69 -23.78 -13.81
N VAL A 13 -4.18 -22.59 -13.42
CA VAL A 13 -5.56 -22.17 -13.70
C VAL A 13 -5.77 -21.95 -15.20
N PHE A 14 -4.81 -21.30 -15.88
CA PHE A 14 -4.88 -21.09 -17.33
C PHE A 14 -4.82 -22.39 -18.12
N GLU A 15 -4.03 -23.37 -17.67
CA GLU A 15 -3.87 -24.67 -18.36
C GLU A 15 -5.06 -25.60 -18.15
N ASN A 16 -5.60 -25.67 -16.93
CA ASN A 16 -6.60 -26.69 -16.56
C ASN A 16 -8.03 -26.17 -16.54
N CYS A 17 -8.23 -24.85 -16.41
CA CYS A 17 -9.54 -24.21 -16.29
C CYS A 17 -9.62 -22.92 -17.14
N PRO A 18 -9.43 -23.00 -18.47
CA PRO A 18 -9.33 -21.81 -19.34
C PRO A 18 -10.58 -20.94 -19.34
N ASP A 19 -11.77 -21.53 -19.11
CA ASP A 19 -13.05 -20.80 -19.07
C ASP A 19 -13.38 -20.22 -17.69
N ALA A 20 -12.55 -20.50 -16.67
CA ALA A 20 -12.78 -19.99 -15.32
C ALA A 20 -12.32 -18.54 -15.19
N ILE A 21 -13.16 -17.71 -14.55
CA ILE A 21 -12.75 -16.36 -14.15
C ILE A 21 -11.70 -16.50 -13.03
N HIS A 22 -10.48 -16.08 -13.35
CA HIS A 22 -9.38 -16.00 -12.40
C HIS A 22 -9.49 -14.70 -11.61
N VAL A 23 -9.71 -14.81 -10.31
CA VAL A 23 -9.81 -13.68 -9.39
C VAL A 23 -8.58 -13.69 -8.50
N PHE A 24 -7.95 -12.53 -8.29
CA PHE A 24 -6.89 -12.40 -7.30
C PHE A 24 -7.49 -12.04 -5.94
N ASP A 25 -6.97 -12.66 -4.89
CA ASP A 25 -7.43 -12.37 -3.53
C ASP A 25 -7.09 -10.92 -3.15
N HIS A 26 -8.09 -10.21 -2.61
CA HIS A 26 -7.98 -8.82 -2.18
C HIS A 26 -6.84 -8.61 -1.17
N PHE A 27 -6.61 -9.57 -0.26
CA PHE A 27 -5.53 -9.50 0.72
C PHE A 27 -4.15 -9.42 0.04
N HIS A 28 -3.93 -10.23 -0.98
CA HIS A 28 -2.65 -10.24 -1.70
C HIS A 28 -2.44 -8.96 -2.52
N VAL A 29 -3.51 -8.38 -3.07
CA VAL A 29 -3.46 -7.08 -3.77
C VAL A 29 -3.07 -5.97 -2.80
N VAL A 30 -3.75 -5.87 -1.67
CA VAL A 30 -3.50 -4.83 -0.64
C VAL A 30 -2.11 -4.98 -0.05
N LYS A 31 -1.68 -6.21 0.24
CA LYS A 31 -0.34 -6.49 0.74
C LYS A 31 0.74 -6.01 -0.23
N LEU A 32 0.61 -6.33 -1.53
CA LEU A 32 1.56 -5.90 -2.55
C LEU A 32 1.68 -4.37 -2.63
N MET A 33 0.54 -3.67 -2.59
CA MET A 33 0.52 -2.20 -2.57
C MET A 33 1.21 -1.64 -1.32
N ASN A 34 0.90 -2.19 -0.15
CA ASN A 34 1.48 -1.75 1.12
C ASN A 34 3.00 -1.96 1.16
N ASP A 35 3.49 -3.11 0.69
CA ASP A 35 4.92 -3.40 0.62
C ASP A 35 5.65 -2.39 -0.28
N HIS A 36 5.07 -2.06 -1.44
CA HIS A 36 5.66 -1.09 -2.36
C HIS A 36 5.65 0.35 -1.81
N LEU A 37 4.56 0.76 -1.17
CA LEU A 37 4.46 2.06 -0.50
C LEU A 37 5.49 2.19 0.62
N ASP A 38 5.70 1.13 1.41
CA ASP A 38 6.69 1.13 2.48
C ASP A 38 8.12 1.25 1.93
N ASP A 39 8.42 0.65 0.77
CA ASP A 39 9.70 0.79 0.07
C ASP A 39 9.94 2.21 -0.45
N ILE A 40 8.95 2.84 -1.08
CA ILE A 40 9.02 4.25 -1.50
C ILE A 40 9.31 5.13 -0.29
N ARG A 41 8.56 4.93 0.80
CA ARG A 41 8.72 5.71 2.04
C ARG A 41 10.12 5.54 2.64
N ARG A 42 10.67 4.33 2.65
CA ARG A 42 12.06 4.08 3.10
C ARG A 42 13.08 4.86 2.27
N LYS A 43 12.92 4.86 0.95
CA LYS A 43 13.80 5.62 0.04
C LYS A 43 13.71 7.13 0.31
N VAL A 44 12.49 7.67 0.42
CA VAL A 44 12.27 9.09 0.74
C VAL A 44 12.89 9.47 2.08
N TYR A 45 12.69 8.66 3.12
CA TYR A 45 13.28 8.89 4.44
C TYR A 45 14.83 8.88 4.41
N ALA A 46 15.43 7.96 3.65
CA ALA A 46 16.88 7.86 3.52
C ALA A 46 17.49 9.07 2.80
N MET A 47 16.79 9.60 1.78
CA MET A 47 17.23 10.78 1.02
C MET A 47 17.03 12.10 1.77
N GLU A 48 15.98 12.19 2.60
CA GLU A 48 15.68 13.39 3.38
C GLU A 48 16.80 13.67 4.40
N LYS A 49 17.28 14.91 4.50
CA LYS A 49 18.34 15.32 5.44
C LYS A 49 17.78 16.12 6.62
N ASP A 50 16.60 16.71 6.48
CA ASP A 50 15.93 17.46 7.54
C ASP A 50 15.32 16.50 8.58
N ILE A 51 15.76 16.66 9.83
CA ILE A 51 15.30 15.88 10.98
C ILE A 51 13.80 16.07 11.23
N ASN A 52 13.25 17.27 11.00
CA ASN A 52 11.83 17.56 11.19
C ASN A 52 10.98 16.85 10.14
N LYS A 53 11.38 16.92 8.86
CA LYS A 53 10.72 16.19 7.77
C LYS A 53 10.78 14.67 7.98
N ARG A 54 11.91 14.14 8.45
CA ARG A 54 12.05 12.73 8.85
C ARG A 54 11.07 12.31 9.96
N LYS A 55 10.87 13.16 10.99
CA LYS A 55 9.88 12.88 12.06
C LYS A 55 8.46 12.81 11.51
N VAL A 56 8.11 13.70 10.59
CA VAL A 56 6.80 13.72 9.93
C VAL A 56 6.59 12.47 9.08
N LEU A 57 7.55 12.12 8.22
CA LEU A 57 7.52 10.89 7.39
C LEU A 57 7.37 9.60 8.20
N LYS A 58 7.87 9.58 9.44
CA LYS A 58 7.68 8.46 10.37
C LYS A 58 6.29 8.47 11.00
N GLY A 59 5.78 9.64 11.36
CA GLY A 59 4.45 9.84 11.96
C GLY A 59 3.27 9.62 11.00
N THR A 60 3.51 9.68 9.68
CA THR A 60 2.51 9.44 8.64
C THR A 60 2.52 8.00 8.11
N ARG A 61 3.42 7.12 8.59
CA ARG A 61 3.53 5.74 8.11
C ARG A 61 2.20 4.99 8.13
N TYR A 62 1.54 4.97 9.29
CA TYR A 62 0.28 4.24 9.43
C TYR A 62 -0.86 4.95 8.73
N LEU A 63 -0.81 6.29 8.62
CA LEU A 63 -1.81 7.07 7.90
C LEU A 63 -1.86 6.72 6.41
N LEU A 64 -0.70 6.46 5.78
CA LEU A 64 -0.64 6.08 4.36
C LEU A 64 -0.99 4.62 4.09
N LEU A 65 -0.99 3.77 5.13
CA LEU A 65 -1.33 2.34 5.05
C LEU A 65 -2.74 2.05 5.59
N SER A 66 -3.42 3.05 6.16
CA SER A 66 -4.80 2.96 6.62
C SER A 66 -5.77 2.86 5.43
N ASN A 67 -6.96 2.31 5.67
CA ASN A 67 -7.99 2.25 4.66
C ASN A 67 -8.50 3.66 4.34
N GLY A 68 -8.92 3.92 3.09
CA GLY A 68 -9.38 5.24 2.65
C GLY A 68 -10.53 5.78 3.52
N GLU A 69 -11.48 4.92 3.91
CA GLU A 69 -12.58 5.29 4.80
C GLU A 69 -12.10 5.76 6.18
N ASP A 70 -11.04 5.13 6.72
CA ASP A 70 -10.45 5.50 8.02
C ASP A 70 -9.61 6.79 7.94
N ILE A 71 -9.07 7.10 6.76
CA ILE A 71 -8.25 8.30 6.50
C ILE A 71 -9.13 9.56 6.42
N PHE A 72 -10.39 9.43 5.98
CA PHE A 72 -11.32 10.56 5.85
C PHE A 72 -12.09 10.89 7.14
N ASP A 73 -11.84 10.19 8.24
CA ASP A 73 -12.30 10.66 9.54
C ASP A 73 -11.67 12.03 9.85
N SER A 74 -12.45 12.91 10.47
CA SER A 74 -12.14 14.30 10.82
C SER A 74 -10.74 14.48 11.44
N GLN A 75 -10.30 13.52 12.26
CA GLN A 75 -9.00 13.51 12.92
C GLN A 75 -7.83 13.13 11.98
N HIS A 76 -8.06 12.22 11.04
CA HIS A 76 -7.03 11.67 10.15
C HIS A 76 -6.85 12.52 8.89
N LYS A 77 -7.94 13.13 8.40
CA LYS A 77 -7.94 14.07 7.28
C LYS A 77 -7.04 15.27 7.53
N THR A 78 -7.17 15.90 8.69
CA THR A 78 -6.33 17.04 9.09
C THR A 78 -4.84 16.67 9.15
N ARG A 79 -4.51 15.44 9.59
CA ARG A 79 -3.12 14.95 9.60
C ARG A 79 -2.59 14.68 8.20
N LEU A 80 -3.43 14.21 7.28
CA LEU A 80 -3.06 13.98 5.89
C LEU A 80 -2.79 15.31 5.18
N ASP A 81 -3.69 16.29 5.32
CA ASP A 81 -3.55 17.61 4.70
C ASP A 81 -2.27 18.32 5.19
N ASN A 82 -1.97 18.25 6.48
CA ASN A 82 -0.73 18.78 7.05
C ASN A 82 0.52 18.08 6.50
N ALA A 83 0.48 16.76 6.31
CA ALA A 83 1.59 16.01 5.73
C ALA A 83 1.81 16.37 4.25
N LEU A 84 0.74 16.58 3.49
CA LEU A 84 0.77 16.99 2.09
C LEU A 84 1.33 18.41 1.93
N ALA A 85 0.98 19.34 2.82
CA ALA A 85 1.45 20.73 2.78
C ALA A 85 2.95 20.90 3.11
N MET A 86 3.63 19.88 3.64
CA MET A 86 5.05 19.92 4.00
C MET A 86 6.01 19.45 2.89
N ASN A 87 5.48 18.94 1.77
CA ASN A 87 6.25 18.51 0.60
C ASN A 87 6.51 19.68 -0.37
#